data_AF-A0AB33T4X6-F1
#
_entry.id   AF-A0AB33T4X6-F1
#
_cell.length_a   1.000
_cell.length_b   1.000
_cell.length_c   1.000
_cell.angle_alpha   90.00
_cell.angle_beta   90.00
_cell.angle_gamma   90.00
#
_symmetry.space_group_name_H-M   'P 1'
#
loop_
_entity.id
_entity.type
_entity.pdbx_description
1 polymer ?
#
loop_
_entity_poly.entity_id
_entity_poly.type
_entity_poly.pdbx_seq_one_letter_code
_entity_poly.pdbx_strand_id
1 'polypeptide(L)'
;MQVSQGRREISKARVRATGVAALTALALVALPGVASADPEVLQSNDQLGLRFEKSSTPQPEGATTTVTVRTGDGKVVQTISEPFKGWLGGAAVELLDIDQDGRDDLLVQVDARVKDGKWAIWHAVGSNPKLSRVGVVDGHPESAGPGLIKADTEQGTVFYVIKGNALAPAPAPAA
;
A
#
# COMPACT_ATOMS: atom_id res chain seq x y z
N MET A 1 1.35 10.15 90.59
CA MET A 1 0.71 10.47 89.30
C MET A 1 1.21 9.45 88.28
N GLN A 2 0.40 8.42 88.00
CA GLN A 2 -0.36 8.21 86.75
C GLN A 2 0.45 7.32 85.77
N VAL A 3 0.29 5.99 85.74
CA VAL A 3 -0.80 5.10 85.24
C VAL A 3 -0.65 4.71 83.75
N SER A 4 -0.66 3.39 83.56
CA SER A 4 -1.08 2.52 82.45
C SER A 4 -0.48 2.59 81.03
N GLN A 5 -0.21 1.37 80.57
CA GLN A 5 -0.14 0.85 79.20
C GLN A 5 -1.03 1.52 78.14
N GLY A 6 -0.60 1.41 76.89
CA GLY A 6 -1.54 1.21 75.78
C GLY A 6 -1.04 1.58 74.39
N ARG A 7 -1.06 0.56 73.52
CA ARG A 7 -1.55 0.60 72.12
C ARG A 7 -0.55 0.73 70.97
N ARG A 8 -0.70 -0.26 70.07
CA ARG A 8 -0.06 -0.50 68.78
C ARG A 8 -0.56 0.42 67.67
N GLU A 9 0.32 0.56 66.67
CA GLU A 9 0.10 0.80 65.23
C GLU A 9 -0.42 2.22 64.87
N ILE A 10 0.02 2.90 63.81
CA ILE A 10 -0.06 2.48 62.39
C ILE A 10 1.07 3.13 61.56
N SER A 11 1.54 2.34 60.60
CA SER A 11 2.51 2.57 59.52
C SER A 11 2.52 3.97 58.88
N LYS A 12 3.72 4.56 58.77
CA LYS A 12 4.06 5.61 57.79
C LYS A 12 5.20 5.10 56.91
N ALA A 13 4.87 4.55 55.75
CA ALA A 13 5.84 4.31 54.70
C ALA A 13 6.20 5.65 54.05
N ARG A 14 7.48 6.03 54.12
CA ARG A 14 8.05 7.23 53.49
C ARG A 14 8.91 6.77 52.31
N VAL A 15 8.46 7.08 51.07
CA VAL A 15 9.19 7.80 49.99
C VAL A 15 10.51 7.12 49.50
N ARG A 16 10.79 6.79 48.22
CA ARG A 16 10.77 7.62 46.99
C ARG A 16 11.22 6.82 45.74
N ALA A 17 10.76 7.30 44.57
CA ALA A 17 11.35 7.25 43.21
C ALA A 17 11.45 5.88 42.52
N THR A 18 11.03 5.69 41.27
CA THR A 18 11.34 6.47 40.06
C THR A 18 10.19 6.46 39.03
N GLY A 19 10.24 7.41 38.10
CA GLY A 19 9.11 7.90 37.29
C GLY A 19 8.43 6.89 36.37
N VAL A 20 7.10 6.93 36.38
CA VAL A 20 6.28 6.52 35.23
C VAL A 20 5.94 7.81 34.49
N ALA A 21 6.62 8.01 33.36
CA ALA A 21 6.29 9.08 32.44
C ALA A 21 4.86 8.88 31.92
N ALA A 22 4.13 9.99 31.86
CA ALA A 22 2.75 10.08 31.44
C ALA A 22 2.53 9.49 30.04
N LEU A 23 1.62 8.52 29.92
CA LEU A 23 0.80 8.40 28.72
C LEU A 23 -0.45 9.24 28.94
N THR A 24 -0.37 10.52 28.57
CA THR A 24 -1.55 11.29 28.21
C THR A 24 -2.25 10.57 27.06
N ALA A 25 -3.39 9.96 27.35
CA ALA A 25 -4.34 9.56 26.32
C ALA A 25 -4.73 10.84 25.55
N LEU A 26 -4.21 11.01 24.34
CA LEU A 26 -4.75 11.99 23.41
C LEU A 26 -6.16 11.53 23.06
N ALA A 27 -7.17 12.21 23.60
CA ALA A 27 -8.53 12.08 23.15
C ALA A 27 -8.55 12.47 21.66
N LEU A 28 -8.70 11.48 20.79
CA LEU A 28 -8.93 11.72 19.37
C LEU A 28 -10.31 12.38 19.26
N VAL A 29 -10.32 13.69 19.03
CA VAL A 29 -11.53 14.38 18.59
C VAL A 29 -11.89 13.77 17.24
N ALA A 30 -12.89 12.90 17.23
CA ALA A 30 -13.49 12.40 16.01
C ALA A 30 -14.12 13.59 15.28
N LEU A 31 -13.44 14.07 14.23
CA LEU A 31 -14.04 14.98 13.28
C LEU A 31 -15.21 14.26 12.60
N PRO A 32 -16.35 14.93 12.38
CA PRO A 32 -17.50 14.30 11.73
C PRO A 32 -17.18 14.03 10.25
N GLY A 33 -17.30 12.76 9.86
CA GLY A 33 -17.63 12.38 8.49
C GLY A 33 -16.55 12.57 7.43
N VAL A 34 -15.43 11.86 7.53
CA VAL A 34 -14.89 11.22 6.32
C VAL A 34 -15.42 9.80 6.35
N ALA A 35 -16.40 9.49 5.52
CA ALA A 35 -16.77 8.11 5.27
C ALA A 35 -15.49 7.42 4.79
N SER A 36 -14.92 6.52 5.60
CA SER A 36 -13.99 5.55 5.07
C SER A 36 -14.79 4.79 4.03
N ALA A 37 -14.52 5.00 2.74
CA ALA A 37 -15.02 4.10 1.72
C ALA A 37 -14.60 2.67 2.13
N ASP A 38 -15.50 1.71 1.96
CA ASP A 38 -15.11 0.30 2.09
C ASP A 38 -13.87 0.07 1.21
N PRO A 39 -12.86 -0.67 1.69
CA PRO A 39 -11.66 -0.90 0.91
C PRO A 39 -12.07 -1.55 -0.40
N GLU A 40 -11.62 -0.98 -1.51
CA GLU A 40 -11.80 -1.59 -2.82
C GLU A 40 -10.96 -2.87 -2.84
N VAL A 41 -11.61 -4.02 -3.05
CA VAL A 41 -10.96 -5.32 -3.04
C VAL A 41 -10.87 -5.87 -4.45
N LEU A 42 -9.65 -6.10 -4.91
CA LEU A 42 -9.37 -6.81 -6.15
C LEU A 42 -8.95 -8.24 -5.84
N GLN A 43 -9.40 -9.18 -6.66
CA GLN A 43 -9.08 -10.60 -6.53
C GLN A 43 -8.34 -11.02 -7.78
N SER A 44 -7.14 -11.56 -7.60
CA SER A 44 -6.41 -12.19 -8.69
C SER A 44 -7.11 -13.49 -9.11
N ASN A 45 -7.09 -13.76 -10.41
CA ASN A 45 -7.58 -14.99 -11.01
C ASN A 45 -6.47 -16.01 -11.25
N ASP A 46 -5.24 -15.70 -10.83
CA ASP A 46 -4.09 -16.59 -10.93
C ASP A 46 -4.18 -17.78 -9.95
N GLN A 47 -3.22 -18.69 -10.04
CA GLN A 47 -3.19 -19.91 -9.23
C GLN A 47 -2.99 -19.67 -7.73
N LEU A 48 -2.48 -18.49 -7.32
CA LEU A 48 -2.29 -18.13 -5.92
C LEU A 48 -3.53 -17.47 -5.31
N GLY A 49 -4.44 -16.96 -6.14
CA GLY A 49 -5.72 -16.40 -5.71
C GLY A 49 -5.55 -15.25 -4.70
N LEU A 50 -4.55 -14.40 -4.91
CA LEU A 50 -4.24 -13.29 -4.02
C LEU A 50 -5.38 -12.25 -4.00
N ARG A 51 -5.55 -11.61 -2.84
CA ARG A 51 -6.48 -10.50 -2.61
C ARG A 51 -5.73 -9.22 -2.35
N PHE A 52 -6.18 -8.14 -2.96
CA PHE A 52 -5.58 -6.82 -2.87
C PHE A 52 -6.62 -5.87 -2.31
N GLU A 53 -6.44 -5.49 -1.04
CA GLU A 53 -7.32 -4.56 -0.34
C GLU A 53 -6.72 -3.16 -0.42
N LYS A 54 -7.31 -2.32 -1.25
CA LYS A 54 -6.92 -0.92 -1.39
C LYS A 54 -7.57 -0.09 -0.30
N SER A 55 -6.74 0.66 0.41
CA SER A 55 -7.17 1.79 1.22
C SER A 55 -6.48 3.06 0.71
N SER A 56 -7.28 4.09 0.47
CA SER A 56 -6.79 5.42 0.14
C SER A 56 -7.38 6.37 1.16
N THR A 57 -6.53 7.23 1.74
CA THR A 57 -7.00 8.39 2.49
C THR A 57 -7.09 9.55 1.50
N PRO A 58 -8.28 10.01 1.09
CA PRO A 58 -8.39 11.16 0.18
C PRO A 58 -7.81 12.40 0.87
N GLN A 59 -6.77 12.98 0.29
CA GLN A 59 -6.18 14.23 0.78
C GLN A 59 -5.76 15.10 -0.41
N PRO A 60 -5.89 16.44 -0.29
CA PRO A 60 -5.39 17.35 -1.31
C PRO A 60 -3.84 17.28 -1.32
N GLU A 61 -3.32 16.61 -2.35
CA GLU A 61 -1.89 16.35 -2.62
C GLU A 61 -1.14 15.56 -1.51
N GLY A 62 -0.38 14.54 -1.92
CA GLY A 62 0.37 13.69 -0.96
C GLY A 62 -0.43 12.54 -0.36
N ALA A 63 -1.62 12.24 -0.90
CA ALA A 63 -2.35 11.02 -0.57
C ALA A 63 -1.47 9.80 -0.86
N THR A 64 -1.48 8.81 0.03
CA THR A 64 -0.82 7.53 -0.20
C THR A 64 -1.88 6.48 -0.47
N THR A 65 -1.73 5.75 -1.56
CA THR A 65 -2.52 4.55 -1.82
C THR A 65 -1.81 3.39 -1.15
N THR A 66 -2.51 2.73 -0.23
CA THR A 66 -2.03 1.53 0.43
C THR A 66 -2.78 0.34 -0.11
N VAL A 67 -2.06 -0.71 -0.50
CA VAL A 67 -2.64 -1.98 -0.93
C VAL A 67 -2.13 -3.07 0.00
N THR A 68 -3.04 -3.70 0.74
CA THR A 68 -2.73 -4.87 1.56
C THR A 68 -2.95 -6.11 0.72
N VAL A 69 -1.88 -6.89 0.52
CA VAL A 69 -1.92 -8.14 -0.24
C VAL A 69 -2.10 -9.29 0.74
N ARG A 70 -3.11 -10.12 0.48
CA ARG A 70 -3.44 -11.31 1.26
C ARG A 70 -3.48 -12.54 0.39
N THR A 71 -3.16 -13.69 0.98
CA THR A 71 -3.43 -15.00 0.38
C THR A 71 -4.91 -15.35 0.47
N GLY A 72 -5.34 -16.37 -0.27
CA GLY A 72 -6.74 -16.81 -0.28
C GLY A 72 -7.30 -17.25 1.08
N ASP A 73 -6.43 -17.62 2.03
CA ASP A 73 -6.76 -17.92 3.43
C ASP A 73 -6.84 -16.66 4.34
N GLY A 74 -6.64 -15.47 3.78
CA GLY A 74 -6.75 -14.18 4.45
C GLY A 74 -5.47 -13.67 5.14
N LYS A 75 -4.36 -14.43 5.12
CA LYS A 75 -3.09 -14.00 5.70
C LYS A 75 -2.47 -12.85 4.90
N VAL A 76 -2.07 -11.78 5.60
CA VAL A 76 -1.32 -10.67 5.00
C VAL A 76 0.09 -11.14 4.64
N VAL A 77 0.46 -10.96 3.38
CA VAL A 77 1.80 -11.30 2.84
C VAL A 77 2.63 -10.08 2.50
N GLN A 78 1.98 -8.95 2.20
CA GLN A 78 2.65 -7.70 1.85
C GLN A 78 1.72 -6.51 2.08
N THR A 79 2.31 -5.35 2.39
CA THR A 79 1.65 -4.05 2.30
C THR A 79 2.45 -3.20 1.34
N ILE A 80 1.80 -2.68 0.32
CA ILE A 80 2.36 -1.82 -0.72
C ILE A 80 1.85 -0.40 -0.46
N SER A 81 2.74 0.59 -0.57
CA SER A 81 2.39 2.00 -0.41
C SER A 81 2.96 2.80 -1.57
N GLU A 82 2.10 3.46 -2.33
CA GLU A 82 2.49 4.33 -3.43
C GLU A 82 2.03 5.77 -3.16
N PRO A 83 2.90 6.77 -3.35
CA PRO A 83 2.46 8.15 -3.34
C PRO A 83 1.53 8.40 -4.54
N PHE A 84 0.42 9.07 -4.29
CA PHE A 84 -0.55 9.45 -5.30
C PHE A 84 -0.69 10.97 -5.39
N LYS A 85 -0.56 11.46 -6.61
CA LYS A 85 -0.76 12.85 -6.98
C LYS A 85 -2.05 12.96 -7.77
N GLY A 86 -3.11 13.44 -7.12
CA GLY A 86 -4.43 13.66 -7.71
C GLY A 86 -5.11 14.89 -7.13
N TRP A 87 -6.26 15.28 -7.69
CA TRP A 87 -6.99 16.48 -7.28
C TRP A 87 -8.09 16.16 -6.26
N LEU A 88 -9.00 15.22 -6.58
CA LEU A 88 -10.18 14.91 -5.76
C LEU A 88 -10.51 13.40 -5.65
N GLY A 89 -9.61 12.52 -6.07
CA GLY A 89 -9.82 11.06 -6.08
C GLY A 89 -8.72 10.26 -5.38
N GLY A 90 -8.89 8.95 -5.28
CA GLY A 90 -7.82 8.01 -4.96
C GLY A 90 -7.13 7.50 -6.22
N ALA A 91 -5.99 6.82 -6.09
CA ALA A 91 -5.33 6.18 -7.22
C ALA A 91 -6.22 5.10 -7.84
N ALA A 92 -6.24 4.99 -9.16
CA ALA A 92 -6.69 3.75 -9.80
C ALA A 92 -5.72 2.60 -9.43
N VAL A 93 -6.28 1.41 -9.22
CA VAL A 93 -5.52 0.18 -8.94
C VAL A 93 -6.14 -0.92 -9.77
N GLU A 94 -5.31 -1.68 -10.47
CA GLU A 94 -5.75 -2.71 -11.40
C GLU A 94 -4.88 -3.97 -11.26
N LEU A 95 -5.46 -5.11 -11.64
CA LEU A 95 -4.76 -6.38 -11.75
C LEU A 95 -4.73 -6.80 -13.20
N LEU A 96 -3.54 -7.13 -13.71
CA LEU A 96 -3.36 -7.58 -15.07
C LEU A 96 -2.09 -8.44 -15.14
N ASP A 97 -2.18 -9.64 -15.72
CA ASP A 97 -1.03 -10.40 -16.19
C ASP A 97 -0.37 -9.64 -17.36
N ILE A 98 0.53 -8.71 -17.04
CA ILE A 98 1.00 -7.69 -17.98
C ILE A 98 1.98 -8.27 -18.98
N ASP A 99 2.79 -9.23 -18.54
CA ASP A 99 3.82 -9.89 -19.31
C ASP A 99 3.46 -11.33 -19.73
N GLN A 100 2.22 -11.76 -19.45
CA GLN A 100 1.66 -13.05 -19.85
C GLN A 100 2.43 -14.26 -19.27
N ASP A 101 2.94 -14.12 -18.05
CA ASP A 101 3.59 -15.21 -17.32
C ASP A 101 2.59 -16.10 -16.55
N GLY A 102 1.31 -15.72 -16.53
CA GLY A 102 0.21 -16.41 -15.84
C GLY A 102 -0.01 -15.95 -14.40
N ARG A 103 0.67 -14.89 -13.94
CA ARG A 103 0.46 -14.23 -12.66
C ARG A 103 -0.10 -12.83 -12.89
N ASP A 104 -1.09 -12.43 -12.09
CA ASP A 104 -1.57 -11.06 -12.16
C ASP A 104 -0.58 -10.10 -11.48
N ASP A 105 -0.17 -9.07 -12.20
CA ASP A 105 0.61 -7.95 -11.67
C ASP A 105 -0.30 -6.86 -11.13
N LEU A 106 0.23 -6.06 -10.21
CA LEU A 106 -0.49 -4.94 -9.63
C LEU A 106 -0.05 -3.64 -10.29
N LEU A 107 -1.01 -2.95 -10.90
CA LEU A 107 -0.84 -1.64 -11.52
C LEU A 107 -1.43 -0.58 -10.58
N VAL A 108 -0.65 0.44 -10.23
CA VAL A 108 -1.09 1.52 -9.32
C VAL A 108 -0.84 2.86 -9.97
N GLN A 109 -1.89 3.65 -10.17
CA GLN A 109 -1.72 5.02 -10.65
C GLN A 109 -1.03 5.87 -9.57
N VAL A 110 0.02 6.60 -9.93
CA VAL A 110 0.83 7.42 -9.00
C VAL A 110 0.75 8.92 -9.29
N ASP A 111 0.42 9.31 -10.53
CA ASP A 111 0.15 10.70 -10.89
C ASP A 111 -0.99 10.78 -11.89
N ALA A 112 -2.10 11.37 -11.50
CA ALA A 112 -3.26 11.63 -12.35
C ALA A 112 -3.34 13.10 -12.80
N ARG A 113 -2.33 13.93 -12.47
CA ARG A 113 -2.31 15.36 -12.82
C ARG A 113 -1.66 15.63 -14.17
N VAL A 114 -0.86 14.68 -14.65
CA VAL A 114 -0.22 14.73 -15.96
C VAL A 114 -1.11 14.05 -16.99
N LYS A 115 -1.06 14.51 -18.24
CA LYS A 115 -1.99 14.13 -19.30
C LYS A 115 -2.05 12.62 -19.55
N ASP A 116 -0.89 11.98 -19.68
CA ASP A 116 -0.79 10.52 -19.89
C ASP A 116 -1.02 9.73 -18.60
N GLY A 117 -0.99 10.39 -17.45
CA GLY A 117 -0.87 9.75 -16.15
C GLY A 117 0.49 9.06 -15.95
N LYS A 118 0.76 8.65 -14.71
CA LYS A 118 1.89 7.79 -14.36
C LYS A 118 1.42 6.59 -13.58
N TRP A 119 2.02 5.44 -13.84
CA TRP A 119 1.63 4.16 -13.26
C TRP A 119 2.84 3.39 -12.74
N ALA A 120 2.79 2.96 -11.48
CA ALA A 120 3.73 2.02 -10.92
C ALA A 120 3.32 0.58 -11.27
N ILE A 121 4.31 -0.24 -11.62
CA ILE A 121 4.12 -1.66 -11.90
C ILE A 121 4.78 -2.47 -10.79
N TRP A 122 4.00 -3.33 -10.16
CA TRP A 122 4.44 -4.30 -9.17
C TRP A 122 4.30 -5.69 -9.76
N HIS A 123 5.43 -6.33 -10.00
CA HIS A 123 5.52 -7.57 -10.74
C HIS A 123 5.43 -8.79 -9.82
N ALA A 124 4.58 -9.75 -10.17
CA ALA A 124 4.47 -11.06 -9.55
C ALA A 124 5.32 -12.08 -10.33
N VAL A 125 5.95 -13.04 -9.65
CA VAL A 125 6.76 -14.07 -10.33
C VAL A 125 6.54 -15.44 -9.71
N GLY A 126 6.29 -16.43 -10.57
CA GLY A 126 6.27 -17.85 -10.20
C GLY A 126 5.29 -18.14 -9.08
N SER A 127 5.74 -18.77 -8.00
CA SER A 127 4.89 -19.08 -6.84
C SER A 127 5.09 -18.12 -5.65
N ASN A 128 5.77 -16.98 -5.85
CA ASN A 128 5.98 -16.01 -4.78
C ASN A 128 4.71 -15.18 -4.57
N PRO A 129 4.13 -15.14 -3.34
CA PRO A 129 2.96 -14.32 -3.06
C PRO A 129 3.28 -12.83 -2.88
N LYS A 130 4.56 -12.44 -2.87
CA LYS A 130 5.00 -11.04 -2.82
C LYS A 130 5.33 -10.52 -4.21
N LEU A 131 4.98 -9.27 -4.44
CA LEU A 131 5.25 -8.54 -5.68
C LEU A 131 6.46 -7.63 -5.50
N SER A 132 7.19 -7.39 -6.59
CA SER A 132 8.35 -6.50 -6.63
C SER A 132 8.05 -5.27 -7.49
N ARG A 133 8.31 -4.08 -6.98
CA ARG A 133 8.16 -2.85 -7.77
C ARG A 133 9.23 -2.79 -8.86
N VAL A 134 8.82 -2.82 -10.13
CA VAL A 134 9.76 -2.83 -11.27
C VAL A 134 9.94 -1.46 -11.92
N GLY A 135 9.04 -0.52 -11.68
CA GLY A 135 9.22 0.85 -12.16
C GLY A 135 7.94 1.66 -12.23
N VAL A 136 8.06 2.84 -12.84
CA VAL A 136 6.93 3.72 -13.17
C VAL A 136 7.00 4.03 -14.65
N VAL A 137 5.87 3.96 -15.34
CA VAL A 137 5.73 4.35 -16.74
C VAL A 137 4.86 5.59 -16.88
N ASP A 138 5.07 6.32 -17.97
CA ASP A 138 4.15 7.34 -18.46
C ASP A 138 3.11 6.66 -19.35
N GLY A 139 1.83 7.00 -19.19
CA GLY A 139 0.74 6.27 -19.83
C GLY A 139 0.25 5.08 -19.00
N HIS A 140 -0.96 4.59 -19.30
CA HIS A 140 -1.49 3.35 -18.73
C HIS A 140 -0.75 2.14 -19.34
N PRO A 141 -0.17 1.23 -18.53
CA PRO A 141 0.53 0.07 -19.03
C PRO A 141 -0.45 -1.03 -19.45
N GLU A 142 -0.22 -1.56 -20.65
CA GLU A 142 -0.98 -2.66 -21.24
C GLU A 142 -0.05 -3.79 -21.68
N SER A 143 -0.58 -5.00 -21.78
CA SER A 143 0.16 -6.13 -22.36
C SER A 143 0.31 -5.94 -23.88
N ALA A 144 1.52 -6.17 -24.39
CA ALA A 144 1.84 -6.21 -25.82
C ALA A 144 2.23 -7.62 -26.29
N GLY A 145 1.99 -8.64 -25.46
CA GLY A 145 2.37 -10.02 -25.68
C GLY A 145 3.36 -10.54 -24.64
N PRO A 146 3.82 -11.80 -24.77
CA PRO A 146 4.67 -12.42 -23.76
C PRO A 146 5.96 -11.65 -23.50
N GLY A 147 6.18 -11.26 -22.25
CA GLY A 147 7.35 -10.51 -21.80
C GLY A 147 7.37 -9.03 -22.19
N LEU A 148 6.35 -8.53 -22.91
CA LEU A 148 6.36 -7.20 -23.51
C LEU A 148 5.19 -6.35 -22.99
N ILE A 149 5.54 -5.19 -22.46
CA ILE A 149 4.61 -4.19 -21.94
C ILE A 149 4.62 -3.00 -22.89
N LYS A 150 3.46 -2.43 -23.19
CA LYS A 150 3.34 -1.15 -23.89
C LYS A 150 2.69 -0.10 -23.00
N ALA A 151 2.99 1.16 -23.25
CA ALA A 151 2.25 2.28 -22.72
C ALA A 151 2.09 3.33 -23.82
N ASP A 152 0.85 3.74 -24.07
CA ASP A 152 0.54 4.78 -25.03
C ASP A 152 0.62 6.16 -24.34
N THR A 153 1.36 7.07 -24.96
CA THR A 153 1.53 8.46 -24.51
C THR A 153 1.19 9.43 -25.64
N GLU A 154 1.07 10.71 -25.34
CA GLU A 154 0.94 11.76 -26.36
C GLU A 154 2.11 11.77 -27.37
N GLN A 155 3.29 11.27 -26.98
CA GLN A 155 4.48 11.21 -27.82
C GLN A 155 4.54 9.94 -28.68
N GLY A 156 3.61 9.01 -28.48
CA GLY A 156 3.54 7.70 -29.14
C GLY A 156 3.61 6.54 -28.15
N THR A 157 3.64 5.33 -28.70
CA THR A 157 3.73 4.09 -27.94
C THR A 157 5.17 3.81 -27.50
N VAL A 158 5.36 3.53 -26.22
CA VAL A 158 6.64 3.10 -25.64
C VAL A 158 6.52 1.63 -25.21
N PHE A 159 7.60 0.87 -25.39
CA PHE A 159 7.65 -0.55 -25.03
C PHE A 159 8.69 -0.81 -23.94
N TYR A 160 8.37 -1.76 -23.06
CA TYR A 160 9.21 -2.17 -21.95
C TYR A 160 9.25 -3.69 -21.84
N VAL A 161 10.35 -4.19 -21.30
CA VAL A 161 10.49 -5.57 -20.79
C VAL A 161 10.91 -5.50 -19.33
N ILE A 162 10.54 -6.51 -18.54
CA ILE A 162 11.05 -6.65 -17.18
C ILE A 162 12.38 -7.41 -17.23
N LYS A 163 13.46 -6.78 -16.76
CA LYS A 163 14.79 -7.41 -16.65
C LYS A 163 15.20 -7.47 -15.18
N GLY A 164 15.09 -8.66 -14.60
CA GLY A 164 15.26 -8.83 -13.16
C GLY A 164 14.16 -8.08 -12.43
N ASN A 165 14.52 -7.08 -11.61
CA ASN A 165 13.56 -6.32 -10.81
C ASN A 165 13.36 -4.88 -11.34
N ALA A 166 13.56 -4.65 -12.63
CA ALA A 166 13.44 -3.33 -13.23
C ALA A 166 12.84 -3.36 -14.64
N LEU A 167 12.09 -2.31 -14.99
CA LEU A 167 11.70 -2.05 -16.37
C LEU A 167 12.91 -1.60 -17.19
N ALA A 168 13.04 -2.15 -18.39
CA ALA A 168 14.00 -1.73 -19.39
C ALA A 168 13.28 -1.38 -20.68
N PRO A 169 13.64 -0.28 -21.37
CA PRO A 169 13.10 0.03 -22.68
C PRO A 169 13.31 -1.12 -23.66
N ALA A 170 12.32 -1.33 -24.52
CA ALA A 170 12.34 -2.34 -25.56
C ALA A 170 12.02 -1.71 -26.92
N PRO A 171 12.52 -2.29 -28.03
CA PRO A 171 12.08 -1.88 -29.35
C PRO A 171 10.62 -2.28 -29.57
N ALA A 172 9.94 -1.58 -30.48
CA ALA A 172 8.64 -2.00 -30.96
C ALA A 172 8.72 -3.40 -31.59
N PRO A 173 7.70 -4.25 -31.43
CA PRO A 173 7.65 -5.55 -32.09
C PRO A 173 7.61 -5.37 -33.62
N ALA A 174 8.16 -6.34 -34.34
CA ALA A 174 8.06 -6.36 -35.80
C ALA A 174 6.59 -6.51 -36.21
N ALA A 175 6.18 -5.74 -37.23
CA ALA A 175 4.83 -5.76 -37.81
C ALA A 175 4.58 -7.01 -38.66
#